data_AF-B6Q235-F1
#
_entry.id   AF-B6Q235-F1
#
_cell.length_a   1.000
_cell.length_b   1.000
_cell.length_c   1.000
_cell.angle_alpha   90.00
_cell.angle_beta   90.00
_cell.angle_gamma   90.00
#
_symmetry.space_group_name_H-M   'P 1'
#
loop_
_entity.id
_entity.type
_entity.pdbx_description
1 polymer ?
#
loop_
_entity_poly.entity_id
_entity_poly.type
_entity_poly.pdbx_seq_one_letter_code
_entity_poly.pdbx_strand_id
1 'polypeptide(L)'
;MDFINQKLARLNNPIVSLQKAKRPEEKQARRKSSSNPTRTCTYCKKRELPNPRADQKLKRCARCRSALYCSRACQRADWKRGHQRTCSVGAIMVGNSYLDSLSTEKMAIDQLIDAYRLRVEDERMYCGRLRGRYATNNPDDNSSQALQYAFQDFCDFLDLADSRPNNQEDDEISSSSSPSSSTTHDNDTDTNSASSPTPSSSSSSSSTAIKNKQSILPRWWNAEKRAYCERRALNQTADQSLWSNLLRPAGKDDILEHYQDQSMPMKLRMLAERVYGLFETLALALALA
;
A
#
# COMPACT_ATOMS: atom_id res chain seq x y z
N MET A 1 -44.96 28.54 -11.71
CA MET A 1 -45.44 27.97 -10.44
C MET A 1 -46.30 26.71 -10.62
N ASP A 2 -46.42 26.13 -11.84
CA ASP A 2 -47.31 24.97 -12.06
C ASP A 2 -46.63 23.64 -12.42
N PHE A 3 -45.29 23.59 -12.50
CA PHE A 3 -44.56 22.35 -12.80
C PHE A 3 -44.02 21.61 -11.56
N ILE A 4 -43.96 22.27 -10.40
CA ILE A 4 -43.43 21.70 -9.15
C ILE A 4 -44.54 20.94 -8.39
N ASN A 5 -45.80 21.39 -8.47
CA ASN A 5 -46.91 20.76 -7.74
C ASN A 5 -47.39 19.44 -8.35
N GLN A 6 -47.09 19.16 -9.63
CA GLN A 6 -47.46 17.88 -10.26
C GLN A 6 -46.53 16.72 -9.85
N LYS A 7 -45.33 17.02 -9.31
CA LYS A 7 -44.35 16.00 -8.92
C LYS A 7 -44.48 15.55 -7.46
N LEU A 8 -45.10 16.37 -6.59
CA LEU A 8 -45.36 16.03 -5.19
C LEU A 8 -46.59 15.13 -4.99
N ALA A 9 -47.51 15.08 -5.96
CA ALA A 9 -48.69 14.20 -5.90
C ALA A 9 -48.39 12.70 -6.14
N ARG A 10 -47.15 12.34 -6.52
CA ARG A 10 -46.74 10.93 -6.72
C ARG A 10 -46.10 10.28 -5.49
N LEU A 11 -45.84 11.05 -4.43
CA LEU A 11 -45.20 10.54 -3.20
C LEU A 11 -46.20 10.22 -2.08
N ASN A 12 -47.49 10.54 -2.24
CA ASN A 12 -48.52 10.32 -1.23
C ASN A 12 -49.59 9.30 -1.65
N ASN A 13 -49.17 8.11 -2.11
CA ASN A 13 -50.08 6.98 -2.22
C ASN A 13 -49.88 6.02 -1.03
N PRO A 14 -50.95 5.70 -0.27
CA PRO A 14 -50.84 4.91 0.94
C PRO A 14 -50.47 3.45 0.62
N ILE A 15 -49.57 2.90 1.45
CA ILE A 15 -49.16 1.49 1.45
C ILE A 15 -50.41 0.63 1.68
N VAL A 16 -50.83 -0.10 0.64
CA VAL A 16 -51.86 -1.13 0.76
C VAL A 16 -51.26 -2.32 1.52
N SER A 17 -51.89 -2.60 2.66
CA SER A 17 -51.59 -3.69 3.58
C SER A 17 -51.67 -5.06 2.89
N LEU A 18 -50.51 -5.70 2.69
CA LEU A 18 -50.44 -7.12 2.33
C LEU A 18 -50.66 -7.98 3.58
N GLN A 19 -51.76 -8.72 3.55
CA GLN A 19 -52.20 -9.64 4.58
C GLN A 19 -51.21 -10.82 4.73
N LYS A 20 -50.93 -11.21 5.98
CA LYS A 20 -50.07 -12.34 6.35
C LYS A 20 -50.63 -13.66 5.82
N ALA A 21 -49.95 -14.27 4.84
CA ALA A 21 -50.09 -15.69 4.54
C ALA A 21 -49.16 -16.52 5.46
N LYS A 22 -49.73 -17.41 6.28
CA LYS A 22 -48.99 -18.39 7.08
C LYS A 22 -48.36 -19.44 6.15
N ARG A 23 -47.03 -19.55 6.17
CA ARG A 23 -46.28 -20.62 5.48
C ARG A 23 -46.11 -21.82 6.43
N PRO A 24 -46.27 -23.08 6.00
CA PRO A 24 -46.08 -24.25 6.85
C PRO A 24 -44.60 -24.41 7.26
N GLU A 25 -44.37 -24.80 8.50
CA GLU A 25 -43.04 -25.11 9.05
C GLU A 25 -42.48 -26.40 8.45
N GLU A 26 -41.63 -26.27 7.43
CA GLU A 26 -40.81 -27.37 6.93
C GLU A 26 -39.44 -27.32 7.65
N LYS A 27 -39.27 -28.21 8.63
CA LYS A 27 -38.00 -28.43 9.35
C LYS A 27 -36.94 -29.00 8.41
N GLN A 28 -36.27 -28.16 7.64
CA GLN A 28 -35.04 -28.55 6.94
C GLN A 28 -33.83 -28.36 7.87
N ALA A 29 -33.31 -29.51 8.31
CA ALA A 29 -32.07 -29.65 9.05
C ALA A 29 -30.94 -28.87 8.35
N ARG A 30 -30.47 -27.82 9.02
CA ARG A 30 -29.33 -26.99 8.59
C ARG A 30 -28.05 -27.84 8.67
N ARG A 31 -27.74 -28.58 7.60
CA ARG A 31 -26.42 -29.21 7.42
C ARG A 31 -25.38 -28.09 7.38
N LYS A 32 -24.56 -27.98 8.44
CA LYS A 32 -23.36 -27.15 8.44
C LYS A 32 -22.39 -27.74 7.41
N SER A 33 -22.42 -27.28 6.16
CA SER A 33 -21.40 -27.67 5.18
C SER A 33 -20.12 -26.89 5.49
N SER A 34 -19.18 -27.51 6.20
CA SER A 34 -17.80 -27.06 6.30
C SER A 34 -17.09 -27.30 4.96
N SER A 35 -17.49 -26.60 3.90
CA SER A 35 -16.81 -26.69 2.61
C SER A 35 -15.55 -25.84 2.68
N ASN A 36 -14.41 -26.49 2.95
CA ASN A 36 -13.10 -25.89 2.75
C ASN A 36 -13.02 -25.38 1.30
N PRO A 37 -12.56 -24.13 1.05
CA PRO A 37 -12.49 -23.60 -0.32
C PRO A 37 -11.56 -24.48 -1.15
N THR A 38 -12.11 -25.15 -2.17
CA THR A 38 -11.34 -26.06 -3.03
C THR A 38 -10.29 -25.26 -3.80
N ARG A 39 -9.01 -25.53 -3.56
CA ARG A 39 -7.91 -24.91 -4.32
C ARG A 39 -7.89 -25.51 -5.73
N THR A 40 -7.90 -24.65 -6.75
CA THR A 40 -7.92 -25.08 -8.16
C THR A 40 -6.87 -24.35 -8.98
N CYS A 41 -6.37 -25.00 -10.03
CA CYS A 41 -5.47 -24.37 -10.99
C CYS A 41 -6.21 -23.27 -11.76
N THR A 42 -5.68 -22.05 -11.75
CA THR A 42 -6.27 -20.88 -12.43
C THR A 42 -6.44 -21.13 -13.93
N TYR A 43 -5.49 -21.85 -14.55
CA TYR A 43 -5.50 -22.17 -15.98
C TYR A 43 -6.46 -23.32 -16.33
N CYS A 44 -6.11 -24.54 -15.95
CA CYS A 44 -6.80 -25.78 -16.37
C CYS A 44 -7.92 -26.23 -15.44
N LYS A 45 -8.19 -25.49 -14.36
CA LYS A 45 -9.27 -25.74 -13.39
C LYS A 45 -9.18 -27.07 -12.62
N LYS A 46 -8.11 -27.86 -12.82
CA LYS A 46 -7.84 -29.06 -12.02
C LYS A 46 -7.82 -28.71 -10.53
N ARG A 47 -8.58 -29.46 -9.74
CA ARG A 47 -8.61 -29.31 -8.28
C ARG A 47 -7.35 -29.92 -7.68
N GLU A 48 -6.87 -29.30 -6.62
CA GLU A 48 -5.88 -29.91 -5.75
C GLU A 48 -6.53 -31.07 -4.99
N LEU A 49 -5.84 -32.21 -4.92
CA LEU A 49 -6.33 -33.37 -4.18
C LEU A 49 -6.34 -33.08 -2.67
N PRO A 50 -7.25 -33.70 -1.90
CA PRO A 50 -7.12 -33.77 -0.45
C PRO A 50 -5.79 -34.47 -0.10
N ASN A 51 -4.92 -33.79 0.64
CA ASN A 51 -3.56 -34.25 0.96
C ASN A 51 -2.64 -34.52 -0.25
N PRO A 52 -2.30 -33.47 -1.04
CA PRO A 52 -1.48 -33.62 -2.24
C PRO A 52 -0.01 -33.91 -1.88
N ARG A 53 0.65 -34.75 -2.68
CA ARG A 53 2.12 -34.84 -2.67
C ARG A 53 2.76 -33.51 -3.11
N ALA A 54 4.04 -33.31 -2.85
CA ALA A 54 4.73 -32.05 -3.12
C ALA A 54 4.68 -31.61 -4.61
N ASP A 55 4.70 -32.57 -5.53
CA ASP A 55 4.58 -32.40 -6.98
C ASP A 55 3.13 -32.13 -7.42
N GLN A 56 2.14 -32.59 -6.65
CA GLN A 56 0.70 -32.40 -6.89
C GLN A 56 0.17 -31.10 -6.29
N LYS A 57 0.90 -30.51 -5.34
CA LYS A 57 0.53 -29.26 -4.67
C LYS A 57 0.57 -28.08 -5.64
N LEU A 58 -0.53 -27.33 -5.68
CA LEU A 58 -0.64 -26.12 -6.49
C LEU A 58 0.33 -25.05 -5.98
N LYS A 59 1.14 -24.53 -6.90
CA LYS A 59 2.13 -23.50 -6.64
C LYS A 59 1.52 -22.12 -6.91
N ARG A 60 1.83 -21.16 -6.04
CA ARG A 60 1.43 -19.75 -6.22
C ARG A 60 2.31 -19.08 -7.27
N CYS A 61 1.76 -18.11 -7.98
CA CYS A 61 2.58 -17.20 -8.78
C CYS A 61 3.61 -16.50 -7.88
N ALA A 62 4.90 -16.57 -8.23
CA ALA A 62 5.96 -16.00 -7.41
C ALA A 62 5.84 -14.48 -7.22
N ARG A 63 5.26 -13.77 -8.20
CA ARG A 63 5.07 -12.31 -8.18
C ARG A 63 3.84 -11.92 -7.35
N CYS A 64 2.65 -12.22 -7.83
CA CYS A 64 1.41 -11.75 -7.20
C CYS A 64 0.90 -12.63 -6.06
N ARG A 65 1.39 -13.87 -5.94
CA ARG A 65 0.94 -14.91 -5.00
C ARG A 65 -0.57 -15.24 -5.00
N SER A 66 -1.38 -14.61 -5.85
CA SER A 66 -2.83 -14.77 -5.92
C SER A 66 -3.28 -15.90 -6.84
N ALA A 67 -2.58 -16.13 -7.95
CA ALA A 67 -2.90 -17.20 -8.89
C ALA A 67 -2.22 -18.54 -8.51
N LEU A 68 -2.91 -19.66 -8.75
CA LEU A 68 -2.47 -21.01 -8.41
C LEU A 68 -2.31 -21.86 -9.67
N TYR A 69 -1.21 -22.61 -9.76
CA TYR A 69 -0.91 -23.44 -10.93
C TYR A 69 -0.40 -24.82 -10.53
N CYS A 70 -0.86 -25.86 -11.23
CA CYS A 70 -0.32 -27.21 -11.08
C CYS A 70 1.04 -27.38 -11.77
N SER A 71 1.37 -26.51 -12.73
CA SER A 71 2.64 -26.60 -13.47
C SER A 71 3.07 -25.25 -14.04
N ARG A 72 4.36 -25.14 -14.38
CA ARG A 72 4.94 -23.98 -15.08
C ARG A 72 4.28 -23.77 -16.45
N ALA A 73 3.86 -24.85 -17.11
CA ALA A 73 3.13 -24.77 -18.38
C ALA A 73 1.78 -24.06 -18.23
N CYS A 74 1.00 -24.42 -17.19
CA CYS A 74 -0.26 -23.74 -16.87
C CYS A 74 -0.05 -22.25 -16.55
N GLN A 75 1.03 -21.91 -15.83
CA GLN A 75 1.36 -20.51 -15.55
C GLN A 75 1.67 -19.72 -16.83
N ARG A 76 2.51 -20.26 -17.73
CA ARG A 76 2.86 -19.59 -19.00
C ARG A 76 1.65 -19.42 -19.92
N ALA A 77 0.75 -20.41 -19.95
CA ALA A 77 -0.46 -20.32 -20.74
C ALA A 77 -1.44 -19.27 -20.18
N ASP A 78 -1.61 -19.22 -18.85
CA ASP A 78 -2.43 -18.19 -18.19
C ASP A 78 -1.84 -16.78 -18.31
N TRP A 79 -0.51 -16.67 -18.34
CA TRP A 79 0.19 -15.41 -18.62
C TRP A 79 -0.27 -14.81 -19.95
N LYS A 80 -0.21 -15.60 -21.03
CA LYS A 80 -0.68 -15.22 -22.37
C LYS A 80 -2.18 -14.93 -22.40
N ARG A 81 -2.98 -15.69 -21.64
CA ARG A 81 -4.44 -15.50 -21.55
C ARG A 81 -4.84 -14.17 -20.90
N GLY A 82 -3.97 -13.59 -20.08
CA GLY A 82 -4.20 -12.25 -19.53
C GLY A 82 -3.78 -12.05 -18.08
N HIS A 83 -3.25 -13.08 -17.39
CA HIS A 83 -2.78 -12.94 -16.02
C HIS A 83 -1.77 -11.79 -15.85
N GLN A 84 -0.96 -11.50 -16.87
CA GLN A 84 0.00 -10.39 -16.84
C GLN A 84 -0.59 -9.03 -16.42
N ARG A 85 -1.85 -8.77 -16.79
CA ARG A 85 -2.57 -7.53 -16.45
C ARG A 85 -2.86 -7.45 -14.96
N THR A 86 -3.37 -8.55 -14.38
CA THR A 86 -3.79 -8.62 -12.98
C THR A 86 -2.65 -9.01 -12.03
N CYS A 87 -1.57 -9.59 -12.55
CA CYS A 87 -0.39 -9.99 -11.79
C CYS A 87 0.30 -8.79 -11.16
N SER A 88 0.43 -7.69 -11.89
CA SER A 88 1.12 -6.47 -11.41
C SER A 88 0.41 -5.87 -10.20
N VAL A 89 -0.92 -5.70 -10.31
CA VAL A 89 -1.80 -5.23 -9.23
C VAL A 89 -1.70 -6.15 -8.01
N GLY A 90 -1.78 -7.47 -8.21
CA GLY A 90 -1.64 -8.43 -7.10
C GLY A 90 -0.23 -8.42 -6.47
N ALA A 91 0.82 -8.17 -7.24
CA ALA A 91 2.19 -8.05 -6.72
C ALA A 91 2.33 -6.81 -5.83
N ILE A 92 1.72 -5.69 -6.22
CA ILE A 92 1.65 -4.49 -5.38
C ILE A 92 0.94 -4.79 -4.07
N MET A 93 -0.13 -5.62 -4.07
CA MET A 93 -0.90 -5.99 -2.86
C MET A 93 -0.24 -7.02 -1.93
N VAL A 94 0.72 -7.84 -2.39
CA VAL A 94 1.30 -8.90 -1.53
C VAL A 94 2.68 -8.52 -0.98
N GLY A 95 3.12 -7.29 -1.22
CA GLY A 95 4.33 -6.75 -0.57
C GLY A 95 5.62 -7.38 -1.10
N ASN A 96 5.56 -8.01 -2.26
CA ASN A 96 6.74 -8.56 -2.90
C ASN A 96 6.90 -7.94 -4.28
N SER A 97 7.73 -6.89 -4.26
CA SER A 97 8.69 -6.64 -5.33
C SER A 97 8.08 -6.21 -6.66
N TYR A 98 6.94 -5.49 -6.66
CA TYR A 98 6.42 -4.89 -7.90
C TYR A 98 7.50 -4.06 -8.59
N LEU A 99 8.08 -3.10 -7.87
CA LEU A 99 9.17 -2.26 -8.35
C LEU A 99 10.43 -3.07 -8.67
N ASP A 100 10.77 -4.07 -7.86
CA ASP A 100 11.89 -5.02 -8.07
C ASP A 100 11.73 -5.89 -9.33
N SER A 101 10.50 -6.02 -9.84
CA SER A 101 10.16 -6.85 -10.99
C SER A 101 10.04 -6.08 -12.31
N LEU A 102 10.29 -4.77 -12.27
CA LEU A 102 10.37 -3.93 -13.47
C LEU A 102 11.69 -4.19 -14.20
N SER A 103 11.71 -3.96 -15.50
CA SER A 103 12.85 -4.32 -16.36
C SER A 103 14.09 -3.48 -16.10
N THR A 104 13.94 -2.26 -15.58
CA THR A 104 15.05 -1.35 -15.29
C THR A 104 14.81 -0.61 -13.98
N GLU A 105 15.90 -0.25 -13.29
CA GLU A 105 15.85 0.61 -12.09
C GLU A 105 15.19 1.96 -12.41
N LYS A 106 15.49 2.52 -13.59
CA LYS A 106 14.91 3.78 -14.08
C LYS A 106 13.38 3.71 -14.09
N MET A 107 12.78 2.62 -14.59
CA MET A 107 11.32 2.47 -14.59
C MET A 107 10.71 2.39 -13.19
N ALA A 108 11.42 1.77 -12.25
CA ALA A 108 10.97 1.72 -10.86
C ALA A 108 10.99 3.11 -10.21
N ILE A 109 12.05 3.88 -10.48
CA ILE A 109 12.18 5.27 -10.02
C ILE A 109 11.12 6.17 -10.68
N ASP A 110 10.93 6.07 -11.99
CA ASP A 110 9.90 6.81 -12.73
C ASP A 110 8.51 6.57 -12.11
N GLN A 111 8.13 5.30 -11.90
CA GLN A 111 6.84 4.97 -11.30
C GLN A 111 6.71 5.39 -9.83
N LEU A 112 7.80 5.50 -9.08
CA LEU A 112 7.76 6.01 -7.71
C LEU A 112 7.44 7.52 -7.69
N ILE A 113 8.07 8.28 -8.59
CA ILE A 113 7.79 9.71 -8.79
C ILE A 113 6.34 9.91 -9.26
N ASP A 114 5.89 9.09 -10.22
CA ASP A 114 4.56 9.26 -10.80
C ASP A 114 3.44 8.77 -9.89
N ALA A 115 3.71 7.80 -9.00
CA ALA A 115 2.79 7.44 -7.92
C ALA A 115 2.54 8.62 -6.98
N TYR A 116 3.60 9.35 -6.61
CA TYR A 116 3.45 10.59 -5.85
C TYR A 116 2.69 11.66 -6.64
N ARG A 117 3.07 11.94 -7.90
CA ARG A 117 2.41 12.96 -8.74
C ARG A 117 0.91 12.70 -8.91
N LEU A 118 0.53 11.46 -9.23
CA LEU A 118 -0.87 11.09 -9.40
C LEU A 118 -1.63 11.20 -8.08
N ARG A 119 -1.01 10.84 -6.95
CA ARG A 119 -1.63 10.96 -5.63
C ARG A 119 -1.90 12.41 -5.25
N VAL A 120 -0.93 13.30 -5.46
CA VAL A 120 -1.10 14.74 -5.20
C VAL A 120 -2.22 15.31 -6.07
N GLU A 121 -2.29 14.93 -7.34
CA GLU A 121 -3.36 15.37 -8.23
C GLU A 121 -4.74 14.84 -7.81
N ASP A 122 -4.84 13.57 -7.42
CA ASP A 122 -6.09 12.98 -6.90
C ASP A 122 -6.53 13.68 -5.59
N GLU A 123 -5.61 13.98 -4.67
CA GLU A 123 -5.93 14.68 -3.41
C GLU A 123 -6.43 16.11 -3.65
N ARG A 124 -5.83 16.80 -4.62
CA ARG A 124 -6.31 18.12 -5.07
C ARG A 124 -7.71 18.00 -5.68
N MET A 125 -7.89 17.09 -6.63
CA MET A 125 -9.12 17.00 -7.43
C MET A 125 -10.32 16.48 -6.62
N TYR A 126 -10.11 15.47 -5.77
CA TYR A 126 -11.21 14.75 -5.09
C TYR A 126 -11.34 15.08 -3.61
N CYS A 127 -10.28 15.55 -2.95
CA CYS A 127 -10.31 15.86 -1.52
C CYS A 127 -10.14 17.35 -1.22
N GLY A 128 -9.87 18.18 -2.23
CA GLY A 128 -9.56 19.61 -2.04
C GLY A 128 -8.31 19.86 -1.20
N ARG A 129 -7.49 18.82 -0.97
CA ARG A 129 -6.30 18.92 -0.13
C ARG A 129 -5.15 19.41 -0.99
N LEU A 130 -4.63 20.58 -0.65
CA LEU A 130 -3.51 21.21 -1.32
C LEU A 130 -2.20 20.63 -0.77
N ARG A 131 -1.55 19.78 -1.56
CA ARG A 131 -0.23 19.18 -1.30
C ARG A 131 0.71 19.34 -2.49
N GLY A 132 1.99 19.04 -2.31
CA GLY A 132 3.01 19.19 -3.34
C GLY A 132 3.07 20.62 -3.88
N ARG A 133 3.10 20.78 -5.21
CA ARG A 133 3.17 22.10 -5.87
C ARG A 133 1.93 22.97 -5.67
N TYR A 134 0.86 22.43 -5.08
CA TYR A 134 -0.38 23.16 -4.84
C TYR A 134 -0.49 23.76 -3.45
N ALA A 135 0.50 23.54 -2.56
CA ALA A 135 0.46 24.00 -1.17
C ALA A 135 0.59 25.54 -1.01
N THR A 136 0.91 26.27 -2.08
CA THR A 136 1.07 27.72 -2.01
C THR A 136 -0.31 28.40 -2.05
N ASN A 137 -0.66 29.10 -0.97
CA ASN A 137 -1.89 29.92 -0.91
C ASN A 137 -1.76 31.22 -1.74
N ASN A 138 -0.61 31.47 -2.35
CA ASN A 138 -0.31 32.69 -3.08
C ASN A 138 -0.26 32.37 -4.61
N PRO A 139 -1.17 32.94 -5.41
CA PRO A 139 -1.19 32.76 -6.87
C PRO A 139 0.02 33.38 -7.58
N ASP A 140 0.76 34.27 -6.91
CA ASP A 140 1.97 34.91 -7.42
C ASP A 140 3.27 34.19 -6.98
N ASP A 141 3.14 33.05 -6.28
CA ASP A 141 4.31 32.38 -5.70
C ASP A 141 5.22 31.78 -6.78
N ASN A 142 6.49 32.15 -6.64
CA ASN A 142 7.59 31.86 -7.52
C ASN A 142 7.67 30.34 -7.76
N SER A 143 7.74 29.92 -9.03
CA SER A 143 7.78 28.49 -9.41
C SER A 143 8.85 27.70 -8.64
N SER A 144 9.91 28.37 -8.21
CA SER A 144 10.99 27.84 -7.37
C SER A 144 10.53 27.43 -5.95
N GLN A 145 9.70 28.25 -5.29
CA GLN A 145 9.23 27.97 -3.91
C GLN A 145 8.20 26.84 -3.88
N ALA A 146 7.24 26.86 -4.81
CA ALA A 146 6.27 25.78 -4.96
C ALA A 146 6.94 24.42 -5.28
N LEU A 147 7.99 24.45 -6.11
CA LEU A 147 8.80 23.27 -6.40
C LEU A 147 9.55 22.77 -5.16
N GLN A 148 10.09 23.67 -4.34
CA GLN A 148 10.78 23.31 -3.11
C GLN A 148 9.86 22.60 -2.10
N TYR A 149 8.64 23.10 -1.90
CA TYR A 149 7.64 22.41 -1.07
C TYR A 149 7.25 21.05 -1.64
N ALA A 150 7.05 20.97 -2.97
CA ALA A 150 6.74 19.71 -3.62
C ALA A 150 7.84 18.67 -3.49
N PHE A 151 9.09 19.13 -3.55
CA PHE A 151 10.27 18.29 -3.35
C PHE A 151 10.37 17.80 -1.91
N GLN A 152 10.13 18.66 -0.92
CA GLN A 152 10.11 18.24 0.48
C GLN A 152 9.02 17.18 0.76
N ASP A 153 7.77 17.41 0.30
CA ASP A 153 6.66 16.45 0.46
C ASP A 153 6.96 15.12 -0.29
N PHE A 154 7.72 15.18 -1.39
CA PHE A 154 8.21 13.98 -2.08
C PHE A 154 9.30 13.25 -1.28
N CYS A 155 10.23 13.96 -0.65
CA CYS A 155 11.23 13.34 0.25
C CYS A 155 10.55 12.64 1.43
N ASP A 156 9.54 13.25 2.03
CA ASP A 156 8.75 12.65 3.11
C ASP A 156 8.05 11.37 2.61
N PHE A 157 7.53 11.38 1.38
CA PHE A 157 6.98 10.19 0.73
C PHE A 157 8.04 9.08 0.57
N LEU A 158 9.28 9.41 0.18
CA LEU A 158 10.37 8.43 0.09
C LEU A 158 10.76 7.87 1.47
N ASP A 159 10.78 8.70 2.51
CA ASP A 159 11.06 8.27 3.89
C ASP A 159 10.02 7.27 4.40
N LEU A 160 8.74 7.53 4.10
CA LEU A 160 7.66 6.59 4.40
C LEU A 160 7.80 5.25 3.65
N ALA A 161 8.36 5.29 2.44
CA ALA A 161 8.62 4.09 1.63
C ALA A 161 9.81 3.28 2.14
N ASP A 162 10.83 3.94 2.69
CA ASP A 162 12.06 3.34 3.21
C ASP A 162 11.94 2.85 4.66
N SER A 163 10.94 3.35 5.39
CA SER A 163 10.62 2.93 6.76
C SER A 163 10.37 1.42 6.84
N ARG A 164 11.43 0.66 7.17
CA ARG A 164 11.39 -0.78 7.46
C ARG A 164 10.58 -1.01 8.74
N PRO A 165 9.92 -2.16 8.90
CA PRO A 165 9.39 -2.50 10.21
C PRO A 165 10.59 -2.74 11.12
N ASN A 166 10.67 -2.01 12.23
CA ASN A 166 11.64 -2.30 13.29
C ASN A 166 11.38 -3.72 13.79
N ASN A 167 12.08 -4.70 13.24
CA ASN A 167 12.47 -5.88 13.99
C ASN A 167 13.76 -5.49 14.68
N GLN A 168 13.62 -4.82 15.83
CA GLN A 168 14.71 -4.74 16.78
C GLN A 168 14.80 -6.13 17.40
N GLU A 169 15.62 -6.99 16.79
CA GLU A 169 16.21 -8.12 17.50
C GLU A 169 17.21 -7.48 18.47
N ASP A 170 16.78 -7.33 19.72
CA ASP A 170 17.67 -7.29 20.85
C ASP A 170 18.49 -8.59 20.82
N ASP A 171 19.80 -8.49 20.63
CA ASP A 171 20.83 -9.29 21.32
C ASP A 171 22.24 -8.89 20.83
N GLU A 172 22.93 -8.24 21.77
CA GLU A 172 24.36 -8.30 22.15
C GLU A 172 25.36 -8.97 21.16
N ILE A 173 26.57 -8.44 20.95
CA ILE A 173 27.65 -8.43 21.94
C ILE A 173 28.64 -7.30 21.65
N SER A 174 28.77 -6.42 22.63
CA SER A 174 29.93 -5.55 22.83
C SER A 174 31.20 -6.38 22.96
N SER A 175 32.15 -6.16 22.06
CA SER A 175 33.55 -6.56 22.25
C SER A 175 34.41 -5.31 22.31
N SER A 176 34.44 -4.68 23.50
CA SER A 176 35.41 -3.66 23.84
C SER A 176 36.57 -4.32 24.61
N SER A 177 37.71 -4.37 23.95
CA SER A 177 39.00 -4.73 24.52
C SER A 177 39.43 -3.68 25.56
N SER A 178 39.81 -4.11 26.75
CA SER A 178 40.54 -3.31 27.74
C SER A 178 41.91 -2.87 27.19
N PRO A 179 42.49 -1.81 27.77
CA PRO A 179 43.60 -2.08 28.66
C PRO A 179 43.58 -1.28 29.97
N SER A 180 44.20 -1.91 30.96
CA SER A 180 44.46 -1.47 32.32
C SER A 180 45.24 -0.17 32.43
N SER A 181 44.95 0.66 33.45
CA SER A 181 45.92 1.13 34.47
C SER A 181 45.25 2.08 35.49
N SER A 182 45.28 1.64 36.75
CA SER A 182 45.65 2.37 37.97
C SER A 182 45.30 3.86 38.11
N THR A 183 44.44 4.21 39.07
CA THR A 183 44.85 4.84 40.35
C THR A 183 43.66 5.00 41.30
N THR A 184 43.97 4.77 42.57
CA THR A 184 43.16 4.89 43.78
C THR A 184 42.63 6.30 44.00
N HIS A 185 41.39 6.43 44.47
CA HIS A 185 41.05 7.33 45.59
C HIS A 185 39.70 6.98 46.19
N ASP A 186 39.75 6.74 47.49
CA ASP A 186 38.65 6.53 48.42
C ASP A 186 37.74 7.76 48.51
N ASN A 187 36.44 7.51 48.72
CA ASN A 187 35.66 8.21 49.75
C ASN A 187 34.29 7.55 49.91
N ASP A 188 34.13 6.93 51.07
CA ASP A 188 32.87 6.49 51.66
C ASP A 188 31.95 7.69 51.95
N THR A 189 30.65 7.56 51.70
CA THR A 189 29.63 8.04 52.64
C THR A 189 28.32 7.26 52.43
N ASP A 190 27.93 6.55 53.47
CA ASP A 190 26.64 5.88 53.64
C ASP A 190 25.45 6.84 53.55
N THR A 191 24.31 6.38 53.03
CA THR A 191 23.05 6.41 53.80
C THR A 191 21.91 5.62 53.15
N ASN A 192 21.32 4.77 54.00
CA ASN A 192 20.18 3.89 53.83
C ASN A 192 18.88 4.56 53.32
N SER A 193 18.05 3.82 52.58
CA SER A 193 16.77 3.28 53.12
C SER A 193 15.91 2.59 52.04
N ALA A 194 15.40 1.42 52.44
CA ALA A 194 14.50 0.56 51.70
C ALA A 194 13.04 1.08 51.71
N SER A 195 12.25 0.74 50.67
CA SER A 195 10.92 0.08 50.78
C SER A 195 10.21 -0.02 49.41
N SER A 196 9.79 -1.23 49.06
CA SER A 196 8.62 -1.55 48.20
C SER A 196 7.47 -2.03 49.13
N PRO A 197 6.18 -2.23 48.74
CA PRO A 197 5.62 -2.42 47.38
C PRO A 197 4.23 -1.76 47.06
N THR A 198 3.95 -1.61 45.74
CA THR A 198 2.70 -1.78 44.90
C THR A 198 1.25 -1.50 45.44
N PRO A 199 0.18 -1.57 44.60
CA PRO A 199 -0.08 -1.00 43.26
C PRO A 199 -1.50 -0.37 43.13
N SER A 200 -1.74 0.52 42.15
CA SER A 200 -2.97 0.51 41.31
C SER A 200 -3.12 1.79 40.49
N SER A 201 -2.91 1.72 39.18
CA SER A 201 -3.68 2.50 38.22
C SER A 201 -3.53 1.86 36.85
N SER A 202 -4.57 1.12 36.48
CA SER A 202 -4.85 0.61 35.16
C SER A 202 -4.87 1.74 34.13
N SER A 203 -3.79 1.88 33.36
CA SER A 203 -3.79 2.60 32.09
C SER A 203 -3.77 1.58 30.96
N SER A 204 -4.91 1.50 30.30
CA SER A 204 -5.23 0.66 29.16
C SER A 204 -4.17 0.80 28.06
N SER A 205 -3.33 -0.22 27.92
CA SER A 205 -2.44 -0.36 26.77
C SER A 205 -3.30 -0.65 25.54
N SER A 206 -3.54 0.37 24.73
CA SER A 206 -4.02 0.20 23.36
C SER A 206 -2.95 -0.56 22.58
N SER A 207 -3.15 -1.86 22.42
CA SER A 207 -2.32 -2.73 21.60
C SER A 207 -2.37 -2.29 20.14
N THR A 208 -1.45 -1.43 19.73
CA THR A 208 -1.19 -1.16 18.32
C THR A 208 -0.51 -2.41 17.75
N ALA A 209 -1.28 -3.19 17.01
CA ALA A 209 -0.78 -4.29 16.23
C ALA A 209 0.37 -3.77 15.33
N ILE A 210 1.61 -4.16 15.64
CA ILE A 210 2.77 -3.91 14.80
C ILE A 210 2.55 -4.70 13.51
N LYS A 211 1.94 -4.04 12.53
CA LYS A 211 1.78 -4.57 11.18
C LYS A 211 3.18 -4.60 10.57
N ASN A 212 3.67 -5.81 10.34
CA ASN A 212 4.95 -6.12 9.72
C ASN A 212 5.03 -5.46 8.32
N LYS A 213 5.46 -4.19 8.25
CA LYS A 213 5.47 -3.35 7.03
C LYS A 213 6.62 -3.80 6.14
N GLN A 214 6.42 -4.82 5.31
CA GLN A 214 7.43 -5.21 4.31
C GLN A 214 7.89 -3.98 3.50
N SER A 215 9.21 -3.80 3.35
CA SER A 215 9.79 -2.71 2.58
C SER A 215 9.17 -2.66 1.19
N ILE A 216 8.67 -1.49 0.80
CA ILE A 216 7.99 -1.26 -0.49
C ILE A 216 9.03 -1.07 -1.60
N LEU A 217 10.20 -0.57 -1.22
CA LEU A 217 11.29 -0.25 -2.12
C LEU A 217 12.00 -1.53 -2.60
N PRO A 218 12.56 -1.51 -3.83
CA PRO A 218 13.31 -2.63 -4.39
C PRO A 218 14.51 -3.05 -3.53
N ARG A 219 14.98 -4.30 -3.72
CA ARG A 219 16.13 -4.83 -2.95
C ARG A 219 17.44 -4.11 -3.26
N TRP A 220 17.56 -3.56 -4.46
CA TRP A 220 18.71 -2.78 -4.89
C TRP A 220 18.64 -1.30 -4.44
N TRP A 221 17.56 -0.87 -3.77
CA TRP A 221 17.43 0.49 -3.29
C TRP A 221 18.46 0.81 -2.20
N ASN A 222 19.12 1.96 -2.34
CA ASN A 222 20.14 2.46 -1.43
C ASN A 222 20.24 3.99 -1.54
N ALA A 223 21.14 4.61 -0.76
CA ALA A 223 21.32 6.06 -0.72
C ALA A 223 21.69 6.67 -2.09
N GLU A 224 22.49 5.99 -2.91
CA GLU A 224 22.85 6.45 -4.26
C GLU A 224 21.61 6.49 -5.17
N LYS A 225 20.78 5.43 -5.12
CA LYS A 225 19.54 5.34 -5.90
C LYS A 225 18.50 6.35 -5.44
N ARG A 226 18.44 6.64 -4.14
CA ARG A 226 17.64 7.72 -3.59
C ARG A 226 18.08 9.09 -4.14
N ALA A 227 19.36 9.42 -4.04
CA ALA A 227 19.90 10.69 -4.57
C ALA A 227 19.68 10.82 -6.09
N TYR A 228 19.74 9.71 -6.83
CA TYR A 228 19.37 9.71 -8.25
C TYR A 228 17.86 9.98 -8.46
N CYS A 229 16.99 9.35 -7.67
CA CYS A 229 15.55 9.58 -7.72
C CYS A 229 15.19 11.04 -7.43
N GLU A 230 15.81 11.65 -6.42
CA GLU A 230 15.63 13.06 -6.05
C GLU A 230 16.07 14.02 -7.16
N ARG A 231 17.28 13.86 -7.71
CA ARG A 231 17.75 14.69 -8.86
C ARG A 231 16.85 14.57 -10.07
N ARG A 232 16.33 13.37 -10.32
CA ARG A 232 15.38 13.10 -11.40
C ARG A 232 14.03 13.78 -11.14
N ALA A 233 13.53 13.72 -9.91
CA ALA A 233 12.31 14.42 -9.51
C ALA A 233 12.41 15.94 -9.73
N LEU A 234 13.60 16.54 -9.57
CA LEU A 234 13.85 17.96 -9.84
C LEU A 234 14.22 18.31 -11.29
N ASN A 235 14.22 17.33 -12.21
CA ASN A 235 14.70 17.50 -13.59
C ASN A 235 16.12 18.07 -13.68
N GLN A 236 17.00 17.74 -12.73
CA GLN A 236 18.40 18.18 -12.72
C GLN A 236 19.32 17.21 -13.50
N THR A 237 18.75 16.46 -14.45
CA THR A 237 19.48 15.49 -15.27
C THR A 237 19.74 16.07 -16.66
N ALA A 238 20.81 15.64 -17.33
CA ALA A 238 21.13 16.07 -18.69
C ALA A 238 20.07 15.67 -19.75
N ASP A 239 19.09 14.85 -19.38
CA ASP A 239 18.03 14.35 -20.25
C ASP A 239 16.87 15.37 -20.35
N GLN A 240 16.76 16.05 -21.48
CA GLN A 240 15.70 17.02 -21.78
C GLN A 240 14.32 16.35 -22.02
N SER A 241 14.25 15.02 -22.14
CA SER A 241 13.02 14.26 -22.39
C SER A 241 12.39 13.72 -21.10
N LEU A 242 12.78 14.25 -19.94
CA LEU A 242 12.36 13.72 -18.65
C LEU A 242 10.86 13.92 -18.39
N TRP A 243 10.06 12.84 -18.46
CA TRP A 243 8.63 12.93 -18.19
C TRP A 243 8.29 12.88 -16.70
N SER A 244 8.85 11.94 -15.95
CA SER A 244 8.61 11.72 -14.52
C SER A 244 9.40 12.71 -13.67
N ASN A 245 8.82 13.89 -13.41
CA ASN A 245 9.40 14.93 -12.56
C ASN A 245 8.33 15.80 -11.89
N LEU A 246 8.75 16.57 -10.89
CA LEU A 246 7.91 17.45 -10.09
C LEU A 246 7.79 18.86 -10.67
N LEU A 247 8.04 19.11 -11.96
CA LEU A 247 7.79 20.42 -12.59
C LEU A 247 6.35 20.57 -13.09
N ARG A 248 5.70 19.47 -13.44
CA ARG A 248 4.29 19.45 -13.90
C ARG A 248 3.45 18.38 -13.19
N PRO A 249 2.12 18.55 -13.09
CA PRO A 249 1.27 17.55 -12.46
C PRO A 249 1.12 16.36 -13.42
N ALA A 250 0.52 15.27 -12.93
CA ALA A 250 0.10 14.16 -13.78
C ALA A 250 -1.23 13.62 -13.27
N GLY A 251 -2.29 13.88 -14.02
CA GLY A 251 -3.59 13.28 -13.81
C GLY A 251 -3.69 11.90 -14.46
N LYS A 252 -4.84 11.26 -14.27
CA LYS A 252 -5.14 9.93 -14.81
C LYS A 252 -4.85 9.81 -16.32
N ASP A 253 -5.27 10.79 -17.11
CA ASP A 253 -5.17 10.74 -18.56
C ASP A 253 -3.70 10.90 -19.02
N ASP A 254 -2.92 11.75 -18.35
CA ASP A 254 -1.47 11.88 -18.59
C ASP A 254 -0.73 10.55 -18.32
N ILE A 255 -1.09 9.86 -17.24
CA ILE A 255 -0.51 8.54 -16.90
C ILE A 255 -0.87 7.50 -17.98
N LEU A 256 -2.11 7.50 -18.45
CA LEU A 256 -2.58 6.55 -19.46
C LEU A 256 -1.85 6.75 -20.80
N GLU A 257 -1.69 8.01 -21.22
CA GLU A 257 -0.97 8.35 -22.44
C GLU A 257 0.51 7.98 -22.35
N HIS A 258 1.17 8.33 -21.25
CA HIS A 258 2.61 8.08 -21.10
C HIS A 258 2.96 6.59 -21.05
N TYR A 259 2.24 5.81 -20.24
CA TYR A 259 2.57 4.41 -20.00
C TYR A 259 1.91 3.44 -20.97
N GLN A 260 0.88 3.87 -21.70
CA GLN A 260 0.10 3.04 -22.62
C GLN A 260 -0.45 1.75 -21.96
N ASP A 261 -0.71 1.81 -20.66
CA ASP A 261 -1.21 0.70 -19.86
C ASP A 261 -2.44 1.13 -19.07
N GLN A 262 -3.59 0.54 -19.44
CA GLN A 262 -4.91 0.83 -18.86
C GLN A 262 -4.99 0.59 -17.34
N SER A 263 -4.10 -0.26 -16.81
CA SER A 263 -4.03 -0.55 -15.38
C SER A 263 -3.02 0.33 -14.64
N MET A 264 -2.26 1.19 -15.33
CA MET A 264 -1.20 1.97 -14.71
C MET A 264 -1.68 2.97 -13.66
N PRO A 265 -2.74 3.77 -13.89
CA PRO A 265 -3.25 4.67 -12.84
C PRO A 265 -3.61 3.91 -11.55
N MET A 266 -4.20 2.71 -11.68
CA MET A 266 -4.51 1.86 -10.54
C MET A 266 -3.24 1.37 -9.82
N LYS A 267 -2.23 0.92 -10.59
CA LYS A 267 -0.95 0.47 -10.02
C LYS A 267 -0.26 1.59 -9.23
N LEU A 268 -0.21 2.80 -9.80
CA LEU A 268 0.41 3.96 -9.17
C LEU A 268 -0.33 4.39 -7.90
N ARG A 269 -1.66 4.42 -7.91
CA ARG A 269 -2.46 4.69 -6.71
C ARG A 269 -2.20 3.69 -5.59
N MET A 270 -2.25 2.40 -5.93
CA MET A 270 -1.99 1.34 -4.96
C MET A 270 -0.55 1.36 -4.45
N LEU A 271 0.40 1.76 -5.28
CA LEU A 271 1.79 1.98 -4.85
C LEU A 271 1.88 3.17 -3.88
N ALA A 272 1.20 4.29 -4.14
CA ALA A 272 1.17 5.42 -3.23
C ALA A 272 0.49 5.05 -1.89
N GLU A 273 -0.63 4.34 -1.92
CA GLU A 273 -1.32 3.85 -0.72
C GLU A 273 -0.44 2.97 0.15
N ARG A 274 0.36 2.10 -0.47
CA ARG A 274 1.36 1.28 0.23
C ARG A 274 2.30 2.15 1.04
N VAL A 275 2.83 3.20 0.41
CA VAL A 275 3.81 4.11 1.02
C VAL A 275 3.20 4.81 2.23
N TYR A 276 2.03 5.43 2.04
CA TYR A 276 1.32 6.15 3.10
C TYR A 276 0.71 5.23 4.18
N GLY A 277 0.60 3.92 3.94
CA GLY A 277 0.05 2.96 4.89
C GLY A 277 -1.48 3.05 5.08
N LEU A 278 -2.17 3.79 4.21
CA LEU A 278 -3.62 4.04 4.29
C LEU A 278 -4.41 2.94 3.57
N PHE A 279 -4.36 1.70 4.08
CA PHE A 279 -5.16 0.60 3.52
C PHE A 279 -6.68 0.75 3.74
N GLU A 280 -7.12 1.76 4.51
CA GLU A 280 -8.51 1.92 4.94
C GLU A 280 -9.32 2.93 4.10
N THR A 281 -8.69 3.79 3.29
CA THR A 281 -9.42 4.89 2.62
C THR A 281 -9.86 4.58 1.19
N LEU A 282 -9.29 3.59 0.50
CA LEU A 282 -9.62 3.34 -0.91
C LEU A 282 -10.79 2.37 -1.15
N ALA A 283 -11.21 1.60 -0.15
CA ALA A 283 -12.43 0.79 -0.25
C ALA A 283 -13.67 1.66 -0.53
N LEU A 284 -13.66 2.92 -0.08
CA LEU A 284 -14.71 3.91 -0.35
C LEU A 284 -14.60 4.55 -1.74
N ALA A 285 -13.39 4.82 -2.23
CA ALA A 285 -13.20 5.43 -3.56
C ALA A 285 -13.40 4.44 -4.71
N LEU A 286 -13.06 3.16 -4.51
CA LEU A 286 -13.33 2.09 -5.48
C LEU A 286 -14.82 1.72 -5.57
N ALA A 287 -15.65 2.12 -4.60
CA ALA A 287 -17.10 1.90 -4.63
C ALA A 287 -17.86 2.97 -5.44
N LEU A 288 -17.17 4.01 -5.93
CA LEU A 288 -17.77 5.16 -6.63
C LEU A 288 -17.27 5.37 -8.06
N ALA A 289 -16.53 4.42 -8.63
CA ALA A 289 -16.08 4.42 -10.03
C ALA A 289 -16.56 3.15 -10.75
#